data_AF-A0ABD5UGC8-F1
#
_entry.id   AF-A0ABD5UGC8-F1
#
_cell.length_a   1.000
_cell.length_b   1.000
_cell.length_c   1.000
_cell.angle_alpha   90.00
_cell.angle_beta   90.00
_cell.angle_gamma   90.00
#
_symmetry.space_group_name_H-M   'P 1'
#
loop_
_entity.id
_entity.type
_entity.pdbx_description
1 polymer ?
#
loop_
_entity_poly.entity_id
_entity_poly.type
_entity_poly.pdbx_seq_one_letter_code
_entity_poly.pdbx_strand_id
1 'polypeptide(L)'
;MASARTPRDRLGVFKDLSDVPERRRLERFSSAYTDRDVWGEYRATVDLSDRMGEDWALFARRWKEHTADRGRHHALARPSDVETWSGWLLDQFSRDRAYQHWNVIEGFYAWLMWHTDHRHSYNPFHMAAADTESSAYTIWTRKIEKAND
;
A
#
# COMPACT_ATOMS: atom_id res chain seq x y z
N MET A 1 -14.97 -22.73 12.02
CA MET A 1 -13.62 -22.14 11.81
C MET A 1 -13.78 -21.01 10.82
N ALA A 2 -13.72 -19.75 11.26
CA ALA A 2 -13.79 -18.61 10.35
C ALA A 2 -12.57 -18.68 9.42
N SER A 3 -12.81 -18.85 8.12
CA SER A 3 -11.73 -18.87 7.12
C SER A 3 -10.94 -17.57 7.26
N ALA A 4 -9.67 -17.66 7.67
CA ALA A 4 -8.79 -16.51 7.67
C ALA A 4 -8.82 -15.91 6.26
N ARG A 5 -9.31 -14.66 6.14
CA ARG A 5 -9.38 -13.97 4.85
C ARG A 5 -7.97 -13.90 4.29
N THR A 6 -7.70 -14.72 3.28
CA THR A 6 -6.39 -14.76 2.66
C THR A 6 -6.18 -13.43 1.94
N PRO A 7 -4.93 -12.93 1.82
CA PRO A 7 -4.65 -11.75 1.01
C PRO A 7 -5.23 -11.87 -0.42
N ARG A 8 -5.30 -13.10 -0.94
CA ARG A 8 -5.91 -13.43 -2.24
C ARG A 8 -7.40 -13.12 -2.33
N ASP A 9 -8.14 -13.17 -1.23
CA ASP A 9 -9.58 -12.81 -1.18
C ASP A 9 -9.79 -11.29 -1.34
N ARG A 10 -8.73 -10.50 -1.10
CA ARG A 10 -8.70 -9.04 -1.23
C ARG A 10 -8.05 -8.58 -2.53
N LEU A 11 -7.50 -9.51 -3.31
CA LEU A 11 -7.09 -9.26 -4.68
C LEU A 11 -8.33 -9.14 -5.56
N GLY A 12 -8.38 -8.09 -6.38
CA GLY A 12 -9.40 -7.94 -7.40
C GLY A 12 -9.24 -8.94 -8.54
N VAL A 13 -9.49 -8.49 -9.76
CA VAL A 13 -9.40 -9.33 -10.98
C VAL A 13 -7.97 -9.86 -11.21
N PHE A 14 -6.96 -9.05 -10.89
CA PHE A 14 -5.55 -9.39 -11.10
C PHE A 14 -4.94 -9.95 -9.81
N LYS A 15 -4.35 -11.13 -9.89
CA LYS A 15 -3.73 -11.79 -8.74
C LYS A 15 -2.23 -11.51 -8.69
N ASP A 16 -1.60 -11.43 -9.85
CA ASP A 16 -0.20 -11.08 -10.04
C ASP A 16 -0.02 -9.89 -10.97
N LEU A 17 1.13 -9.20 -10.88
CA LEU A 17 1.44 -8.08 -11.78
C LEU A 17 1.51 -8.51 -13.26
N SER A 18 1.91 -9.75 -13.52
CA SER A 18 1.92 -10.35 -14.86
C SER A 18 0.53 -10.43 -15.48
N ASP A 19 -0.52 -10.57 -14.65
CA ASP A 19 -1.91 -10.65 -15.11
C ASP A 19 -2.46 -9.30 -15.51
N VAL A 20 -1.84 -8.21 -15.06
CA VAL A 20 -2.27 -6.85 -15.36
C VAL A 20 -1.88 -6.51 -16.80
N PRO A 21 -2.88 -6.25 -17.69
CA PRO A 21 -2.59 -5.80 -19.04
C PRO A 21 -1.73 -4.55 -19.00
N GLU A 22 -0.74 -4.46 -19.87
CA GLU A 22 0.26 -3.39 -19.86
C GLU A 22 -0.36 -1.98 -19.80
N ARG A 23 -1.44 -1.74 -20.56
CA ARG A 23 -2.20 -0.49 -20.58
C ARG A 23 -2.85 -0.10 -19.24
N ARG A 24 -2.95 -1.04 -18.29
CA ARG A 24 -3.53 -0.87 -16.95
C ARG A 24 -2.47 -0.87 -15.84
N ARG A 25 -1.19 -1.09 -16.17
CA ARG A 25 -0.10 -1.03 -15.18
C ARG A 25 0.09 0.41 -14.71
N LEU A 26 0.23 0.58 -13.39
CA LEU A 26 0.24 1.91 -12.77
C LEU A 26 1.34 2.83 -13.33
N GLU A 27 2.51 2.28 -13.64
CA GLU A 27 3.63 3.04 -14.22
C GLU A 27 3.30 3.78 -15.52
N ARG A 28 2.28 3.33 -16.28
CA ARG A 28 1.82 3.98 -17.51
C ARG A 28 1.10 5.31 -17.24
N PHE A 29 0.70 5.57 -16.01
CA PHE A 29 -0.01 6.78 -15.62
C PHE A 29 0.89 7.84 -15.02
N SER A 30 2.23 7.70 -15.07
CA SER A 30 3.18 8.64 -14.45
C SER A 30 2.89 10.12 -14.73
N SER A 31 2.58 10.47 -15.98
CA SER A 31 2.26 11.84 -16.38
C SER A 31 1.04 12.43 -15.67
N ALA A 32 0.07 11.60 -15.27
CA ALA A 32 -1.13 12.04 -14.55
C ALA A 32 -0.86 12.36 -13.06
N TYR A 33 0.32 12.04 -12.56
CA TYR A 33 0.75 12.25 -11.18
C TYR A 33 1.90 13.25 -11.04
N THR A 34 2.48 13.72 -12.14
CA THR A 34 3.49 14.77 -12.13
C THR A 34 2.97 16.02 -11.42
N ASP A 35 3.75 16.55 -10.49
CA ASP A 35 3.47 17.75 -9.68
C ASP A 35 2.18 17.70 -8.83
N ARG A 36 1.59 16.51 -8.61
CA ARG A 36 0.41 16.35 -7.75
C ARG A 36 0.77 15.83 -6.37
N ASP A 37 0.29 16.49 -5.32
CA ASP A 37 0.33 15.96 -3.97
C ASP A 37 -0.87 15.02 -3.69
N VAL A 38 -0.85 13.86 -4.33
CA VAL A 38 -1.96 12.88 -4.22
C VAL A 38 -2.11 12.32 -2.80
N TRP A 39 -1.03 12.30 -2.01
CA TRP A 39 -1.13 12.01 -0.59
C TRP A 39 -1.95 13.08 0.16
N GLY A 40 -1.73 14.36 -0.13
CA GLY A 40 -2.52 15.46 0.41
C GLY A 40 -4.00 15.36 0.06
N GLU A 41 -4.29 14.99 -1.19
CA GLU A 41 -5.66 14.71 -1.67
C GLU A 41 -6.32 13.60 -0.82
N TYR A 42 -5.62 12.48 -0.60
CA TYR A 42 -6.10 11.41 0.27
C TYR A 42 -6.30 11.86 1.72
N ARG A 43 -5.33 12.59 2.30
CA ARG A 43 -5.42 13.11 3.68
C ARG A 43 -6.68 13.99 3.81
N ALA A 44 -6.99 14.81 2.83
CA ALA A 44 -8.17 15.67 2.88
C ALA A 44 -9.50 14.90 3.03
N THR A 45 -9.53 13.59 2.73
CA THR A 45 -10.72 12.73 2.87
C THR A 45 -10.89 12.06 4.22
N VAL A 46 -9.91 12.17 5.13
CA VAL A 46 -9.92 11.52 6.45
C VAL A 46 -9.82 12.54 7.57
N ASP A 47 -10.68 12.38 8.58
CA ASP A 47 -10.61 13.15 9.82
C ASP A 47 -9.73 12.43 10.83
N LEU A 48 -8.67 13.10 11.28
CA LEU A 48 -7.63 12.53 12.14
C LEU A 48 -7.33 13.52 13.26
N SER A 49 -7.22 13.02 14.50
CA SER A 49 -6.59 13.79 15.58
C SER A 49 -5.18 14.23 15.20
N ASP A 50 -4.70 15.33 15.78
CA ASP A 50 -3.38 15.89 15.48
C ASP A 50 -2.26 14.84 15.59
N ARG A 51 -2.25 14.08 16.70
CA ARG A 51 -1.27 13.00 16.91
C ARG A 51 -1.31 11.94 15.82
N MET A 52 -2.50 11.55 15.36
CA MET A 52 -2.63 10.59 14.26
C MET A 52 -2.17 11.21 12.94
N GLY A 53 -2.46 12.49 12.72
CA GLY A 53 -2.00 13.24 11.56
C GLY A 53 -0.46 13.29 11.47
N GLU A 54 0.21 13.54 12.59
CA GLU A 54 1.68 13.54 12.67
C GLU A 54 2.28 12.15 12.34
N ASP A 55 1.72 11.09 12.93
CA ASP A 55 2.13 9.70 12.61
C ASP A 55 1.94 9.40 11.12
N TRP A 56 0.79 9.76 10.55
CA TRP A 56 0.50 9.53 9.12
C TRP A 56 1.44 10.31 8.22
N ALA A 57 1.75 11.57 8.56
CA ALA A 57 2.70 12.39 7.81
C ALA A 57 4.11 11.75 7.81
N LEU A 58 4.54 11.21 8.96
CA LEU A 58 5.81 10.49 9.06
C LEU A 58 5.82 9.22 8.21
N PHE A 59 4.75 8.43 8.23
CA PHE A 59 4.65 7.19 7.44
C PHE A 59 4.64 7.50 5.95
N ALA A 60 3.89 8.51 5.53
CA ALA A 60 3.83 8.99 4.16
C ALA A 60 5.17 9.49 3.67
N ARG A 61 5.91 10.24 4.50
CA ARG A 61 7.24 10.74 4.16
C ARG A 61 8.19 9.58 3.87
N ARG A 62 8.27 8.59 4.77
CA ARG A 62 9.10 7.38 4.59
C ARG A 62 8.74 6.60 3.32
N TRP A 63 7.44 6.51 3.01
CA TRP A 63 6.98 5.85 1.79
C TRP A 63 7.34 6.63 0.52
N LYS A 64 7.17 7.97 0.54
CA LYS A 64 7.56 8.86 -0.56
C LYS A 64 9.06 8.77 -0.82
N GLU A 65 9.89 8.80 0.22
CA GLU A 65 11.35 8.60 0.12
C GLU A 65 11.69 7.24 -0.52
N HIS A 66 11.14 6.13 0.02
CA HIS A 66 11.39 4.77 -0.48
C HIS A 66 11.04 4.57 -1.96
N THR A 67 9.94 5.18 -2.42
CA THR A 67 9.49 5.09 -3.82
C THR A 67 10.28 6.03 -4.74
N ALA A 68 10.64 7.22 -4.26
CA ALA A 68 11.47 8.17 -4.99
C ALA A 68 12.89 7.63 -5.24
N ASP A 69 13.50 6.94 -4.28
CA ASP A 69 14.81 6.28 -4.43
C ASP A 69 14.83 5.23 -5.55
N ARG A 70 13.64 4.76 -5.96
CA ARG A 70 13.45 3.80 -7.06
C ARG A 70 12.94 4.47 -8.34
N GLY A 71 12.94 5.79 -8.39
CA GLY A 71 12.47 6.58 -9.54
C GLY A 71 10.97 6.46 -9.78
N ARG A 72 10.16 6.19 -8.75
CA ARG A 72 8.70 6.01 -8.88
C ARG A 72 7.94 7.05 -8.06
N HIS A 73 6.82 7.50 -8.62
CA HIS A 73 5.86 8.28 -7.86
C HIS A 73 5.20 7.39 -6.78
N HIS A 74 5.01 7.91 -5.57
CA HIS A 74 4.51 7.17 -4.41
C HIS A 74 3.13 6.53 -4.57
N ALA A 75 2.32 7.03 -5.52
CA ALA A 75 1.02 6.46 -5.90
C ALA A 75 1.12 5.34 -6.94
N LEU A 76 2.29 5.12 -7.56
CA LEU A 76 2.48 4.21 -8.70
C LEU A 76 3.47 3.09 -8.39
N ALA A 77 3.57 2.71 -7.12
CA ALA A 77 4.48 1.66 -6.69
C ALA A 77 4.10 0.30 -7.30
N ARG A 78 5.13 -0.53 -7.51
CA ARG A 78 4.98 -1.92 -7.90
C ARG A 78 4.83 -2.79 -6.64
N PRO A 79 4.24 -4.01 -6.76
CA PRO A 79 4.22 -4.96 -5.65
C PRO A 79 5.62 -5.26 -5.08
N SER A 80 6.65 -5.31 -5.93
CA SER A 80 8.06 -5.47 -5.50
C SER A 80 8.55 -4.35 -4.57
N ASP A 81 8.05 -3.13 -4.76
CA ASP A 81 8.43 -1.99 -3.92
C ASP A 81 7.81 -2.11 -2.55
N VAL A 82 6.56 -2.57 -2.49
CA VAL A 82 5.88 -2.87 -1.24
C VAL A 82 6.58 -4.00 -0.50
N GLU A 83 7.02 -5.05 -1.20
CA GLU A 83 7.76 -6.13 -0.58
C GLU A 83 9.08 -5.65 0.03
N THR A 84 9.90 -4.92 -0.74
CA THR A 84 11.15 -4.37 -0.20
C THR A 84 10.92 -3.42 0.96
N TRP A 85 9.85 -2.61 0.90
CA TRP A 85 9.49 -1.72 2.00
C TRP A 85 9.04 -2.49 3.24
N SER A 86 8.29 -3.59 3.05
CA SER A 86 7.80 -4.45 4.12
C SER A 86 8.97 -5.13 4.84
N GLY A 87 9.96 -5.62 4.10
CA GLY A 87 11.20 -6.15 4.69
C GLY A 87 11.92 -5.10 5.53
N TRP A 88 12.14 -3.90 4.97
CA TRP A 88 12.75 -2.79 5.71
C TRP A 88 11.95 -2.41 6.98
N LEU A 89 10.62 -2.37 6.91
CA LEU A 89 9.79 -2.07 8.10
C LEU A 89 9.97 -3.12 9.20
N LEU A 90 10.07 -4.40 8.85
CA LEU A 90 10.28 -5.49 9.82
C LEU A 90 11.70 -5.49 10.39
N ASP A 91 12.70 -5.04 9.64
CA ASP A 91 14.07 -4.90 10.13
C ASP A 91 14.21 -3.71 11.10
N GLN A 92 13.48 -2.63 10.87
CA GLN A 92 13.62 -1.38 11.64
C GLN A 92 12.66 -1.29 12.83
N PHE A 93 11.53 -1.97 12.78
CA PHE A 93 10.45 -1.78 13.75
C PHE A 93 9.86 -3.11 14.22
N SER A 94 9.17 -3.06 15.36
CA SER A 94 8.34 -4.20 15.78
C SER A 94 7.25 -4.49 14.76
N ARG A 95 6.78 -5.73 14.68
CA ARG A 95 5.69 -6.15 13.78
C ARG A 95 4.44 -5.26 13.92
N ASP A 96 4.12 -4.80 15.12
CA ASP A 96 3.02 -3.87 15.37
C ASP A 96 3.25 -2.48 14.74
N ARG A 97 4.45 -1.92 14.91
CA ARG A 97 4.76 -0.60 14.34
C ARG A 97 4.94 -0.69 12.83
N ALA A 98 5.49 -1.79 12.30
CA ALA A 98 5.52 -2.10 10.88
C ALA A 98 4.10 -2.15 10.29
N TYR A 99 3.18 -2.86 10.94
CA TYR A 99 1.77 -2.89 10.56
C TYR A 99 1.12 -1.50 10.55
N GLN A 100 1.38 -0.65 11.55
CA GLN A 100 0.84 0.72 11.58
C GLN A 100 1.29 1.54 10.36
N HIS A 101 2.58 1.48 9.99
CA HIS A 101 3.08 2.15 8.78
C HIS A 101 2.38 1.61 7.53
N TRP A 102 2.39 0.28 7.41
CA TRP A 102 1.92 -0.43 6.23
C TRP A 102 0.42 -0.21 5.98
N ASN A 103 -0.41 -0.29 7.02
CA ASN A 103 -1.86 -0.20 6.91
C ASN A 103 -2.34 1.19 6.45
N VAL A 104 -1.64 2.24 6.85
CA VAL A 104 -1.95 3.61 6.43
C VAL A 104 -1.71 3.79 4.93
N ILE A 105 -0.60 3.25 4.41
CA ILE A 105 -0.30 3.33 2.97
C ILE A 105 -1.17 2.36 2.16
N GLU A 106 -1.50 1.18 2.69
CA GLU A 106 -2.45 0.28 2.05
C GLU A 106 -3.83 0.95 1.88
N GLY A 107 -4.31 1.65 2.90
CA GLY A 107 -5.56 2.43 2.85
C GLY A 107 -5.52 3.53 1.79
N PHE A 108 -4.37 4.17 1.59
CA PHE A 108 -4.16 5.12 0.49
C PHE A 108 -4.34 4.45 -0.89
N TYR A 109 -3.79 3.25 -1.10
CA TYR A 109 -4.00 2.52 -2.37
C TYR A 109 -5.44 2.02 -2.54
N ALA A 110 -6.10 1.64 -1.45
CA ALA A 110 -7.54 1.36 -1.49
C ALA A 110 -8.33 2.61 -1.93
N TRP A 111 -7.95 3.80 -1.45
CA TRP A 111 -8.53 5.08 -1.88
C TRP A 111 -8.33 5.35 -3.37
N LEU A 112 -7.11 5.19 -3.87
CA LEU A 112 -6.80 5.36 -5.29
C LEU A 112 -7.63 4.44 -6.19
N MET A 113 -8.01 3.24 -5.73
CA MET A 113 -8.81 2.31 -6.52
C MET A 113 -10.28 2.70 -6.65
N TRP A 114 -10.86 3.38 -5.65
CA TRP A 114 -12.28 3.75 -5.68
C TRP A 114 -12.53 5.18 -6.17
N HIS A 115 -11.55 6.07 -6.01
CA HIS A 115 -11.68 7.47 -6.38
C HIS A 115 -11.66 7.67 -7.91
N THR A 116 -12.62 8.42 -8.45
CA THR A 116 -12.88 8.52 -9.90
C THR A 116 -11.73 9.16 -10.68
N ASP A 117 -10.92 9.99 -10.02
CA ASP A 117 -9.81 10.71 -10.65
C ASP A 117 -8.54 9.87 -10.80
N HIS A 118 -8.58 8.62 -10.34
CA HIS A 118 -7.48 7.69 -10.38
C HIS A 118 -7.84 6.43 -11.16
N ARG A 119 -6.91 5.96 -11.99
CA ARG A 119 -7.11 4.80 -12.88
C ARG A 119 -6.57 3.51 -12.28
N HIS A 120 -6.42 3.45 -10.96
CA HIS A 120 -5.91 2.28 -10.27
C HIS A 120 -6.87 1.11 -10.42
N SER A 121 -6.34 -0.02 -10.87
CA SER A 121 -7.12 -1.24 -11.09
C SER A 121 -6.72 -2.39 -10.16
N TYR A 122 -5.70 -2.17 -9.33
CA TYR A 122 -5.19 -3.12 -8.35
C TYR A 122 -4.51 -2.38 -7.20
N ASN A 123 -4.42 -3.06 -6.05
CA ASN A 123 -3.66 -2.60 -4.89
C ASN A 123 -2.33 -3.37 -4.84
N PRO A 124 -1.16 -2.71 -5.02
CA PRO A 124 0.14 -3.39 -4.98
C PRO A 124 0.44 -4.01 -3.62
N PHE A 125 -0.17 -3.53 -2.54
CA PHE A 125 -0.02 -4.09 -1.20
C PHE A 125 -0.64 -5.47 -1.07
N HIS A 126 -1.84 -5.65 -1.62
CA HIS A 126 -2.49 -6.96 -1.64
C HIS A 126 -1.73 -7.95 -2.52
N MET A 127 -1.16 -7.49 -3.64
CA MET A 127 -0.34 -8.34 -4.51
C MET A 127 0.96 -8.77 -3.84
N ALA A 128 1.66 -7.85 -3.18
CA ALA A 128 2.89 -8.18 -2.45
C ALA A 128 2.63 -9.19 -1.31
N ALA A 129 1.50 -9.04 -0.62
CA ALA A 129 1.10 -9.96 0.43
C ALA A 129 0.49 -11.28 -0.09
N ALA A 130 0.34 -11.49 -1.41
CA ALA A 130 -0.25 -12.71 -1.94
C ALA A 130 0.66 -13.94 -1.80
N ASP A 131 1.97 -13.72 -1.73
CA ASP A 131 2.96 -14.74 -1.47
C ASP A 131 3.11 -14.95 0.05
N THR A 132 2.85 -16.17 0.53
CA THR A 132 2.87 -16.49 1.96
C THR A 132 4.25 -16.45 2.59
N GLU A 133 5.31 -16.45 1.78
CA GLU A 133 6.69 -16.37 2.25
C GLU A 133 7.21 -14.92 2.29
N SER A 134 6.41 -13.95 1.87
CA SER A 134 6.83 -12.56 1.75
C SER A 134 6.82 -11.78 3.07
N SER A 135 7.64 -10.74 3.14
CA SER A 135 7.65 -9.78 4.25
C SER A 135 6.31 -9.07 4.35
N ALA A 136 5.71 -8.73 3.20
CA ALA A 136 4.38 -8.13 3.14
C ALA A 136 3.30 -9.06 3.73
N TYR A 137 3.39 -10.37 3.50
CA TYR A 137 2.47 -11.34 4.12
C TYR A 137 2.66 -11.42 5.64
N THR A 138 3.89 -11.32 6.13
CA THR A 138 4.16 -11.25 7.57
C THR A 138 3.50 -10.04 8.24
N ILE A 139 3.47 -8.88 7.57
CA ILE A 139 2.73 -7.71 8.07
C ILE A 139 1.21 -7.90 7.91
N TRP A 140 0.76 -8.49 6.80
CA TRP A 140 -0.66 -8.79 6.56
C TRP A 140 -1.27 -9.69 7.62
N THR A 141 -0.58 -10.76 8.02
CA THR A 141 -1.08 -11.66 9.06
C THR A 141 -1.34 -10.91 10.36
N ARG A 142 -0.48 -9.93 10.71
CA ARG A 142 -0.72 -9.05 11.85
C ARG A 142 -2.00 -8.22 11.72
N LYS A 143 -2.32 -7.72 10.51
CA LYS A 143 -3.60 -7.04 10.23
C LYS A 143 -4.80 -7.95 10.50
N ILE A 144 -4.71 -9.22 10.10
CA ILE A 144 -5.79 -10.20 10.30
C ILE A 144 -5.97 -10.54 11.78
N GLU A 145 -4.88 -10.75 12.52
CA GLU A 145 -4.91 -10.94 13.97
C GLU A 145 -5.64 -9.76 14.66
N LYS A 146 -5.21 -8.53 14.37
CA LYS A 146 -5.77 -7.29 14.91
C LYS A 146 -7.26 -7.06 14.60
N ALA A 147 -7.78 -7.67 13.54
CA ALA A 147 -9.18 -7.54 13.13
C ALA A 147 -10.09 -8.59 13.79
N ASN A 148 -9.51 -9.64 14.38
CA ASN A 148 -10.22 -10.67 15.12
C ASN A 148 -10.16 -10.47 16.65
N ASP A 149 -9.28 -9.56 17.11
CA ASP A 149 -9.22 -9.02 18.47
C ASP A 149 -10.34 -8.00 18.74
#